data_AF-T0PS88-F1
#
_entry.id   AF-T0PS88-F1
#
_cell.length_a   1.000
_cell.length_b   1.000
_cell.length_c   1.000
_cell.angle_alpha   90.00
_cell.angle_beta   90.00
_cell.angle_gamma   90.00
#
_symmetry.space_group_name_H-M   'P 1'
#
loop_
_entity.id
_entity.type
_entity.pdbx_description
1 polymer ?
#
loop_
_entity_poly.entity_id
_entity_poly.type
_entity_poly.pdbx_seq_one_letter_code
_entity_poly.pdbx_strand_id
1 'polypeptide(L)'
;MTLHEAVRGLRAVTMEYALWLPTQNCWVDMDRRWELAHTLRRQARCAALDGDNAAVYLEALLRNVDADNWASTAGSGFQTAILDAVLHDADGPAWVAATASAATSVDDEVTYWATYNLRRFALHWHNLWQGEH
;
A
#
# COMPACT_ATOMS: atom_id res chain seq x y z
N MET A 1 -8.53 13.34 8.10
CA MET A 1 -8.88 11.93 7.89
C MET A 1 -8.24 11.11 8.99
N THR A 2 -9.04 10.30 9.69
CA THR A 2 -8.58 9.32 10.68
C THR A 2 -8.11 8.04 9.98
N LEU A 3 -7.34 7.18 10.67
CA LEU A 3 -6.96 5.88 10.12
C LEU A 3 -8.17 4.98 9.86
N HIS A 4 -9.22 5.04 10.70
CA HIS A 4 -10.45 4.30 10.49
C HIS A 4 -11.19 4.74 9.21
N GLU A 5 -11.23 6.04 8.93
CA GLU A 5 -11.78 6.58 7.69
C GLU A 5 -10.95 6.13 6.48
N ALA A 6 -9.62 6.14 6.59
CA ALA A 6 -8.73 5.68 5.53
C ALA A 6 -8.95 4.18 5.21
N VAL A 7 -8.96 3.32 6.23
CA VAL A 7 -9.22 1.88 6.08
C VAL A 7 -10.59 1.62 5.46
N ARG A 8 -11.64 2.29 5.93
CA ARG A 8 -12.99 2.18 5.32
C ARG A 8 -12.98 2.65 3.87
N GLY A 9 -12.28 3.75 3.58
CA GLY A 9 -12.15 4.29 2.22
C GLY A 9 -11.46 3.33 1.27
N LEU A 10 -10.34 2.72 1.70
CA LEU A 10 -9.62 1.71 0.92
C LEU A 10 -10.51 0.50 0.60
N ARG A 11 -11.26 0.00 1.60
CA ARG A 11 -12.17 -1.15 1.44
C ARG A 11 -13.40 -0.83 0.58
N ALA A 12 -13.76 0.44 0.45
CA ALA A 12 -14.88 0.90 -0.37
C ALA A 12 -14.47 1.28 -1.80
N VAL A 13 -13.17 1.41 -2.08
CA VAL A 13 -12.67 1.81 -3.39
C VAL A 13 -12.78 0.63 -4.36
N THR A 14 -13.20 0.90 -5.61
CA THR A 14 -13.13 -0.13 -6.65
C THR A 14 -11.68 -0.37 -7.06
N MET A 15 -11.38 -1.59 -7.48
CA MET A 15 -10.02 -1.99 -7.83
C MET A 15 -9.38 -1.12 -8.92
N GLU A 16 -10.19 -0.69 -9.89
CA GLU A 16 -9.78 0.25 -10.93
C GLU A 16 -9.27 1.56 -10.32
N TYR A 17 -10.00 2.13 -9.35
CA TYR A 17 -9.56 3.35 -8.66
C TYR A 17 -8.39 3.13 -7.70
N ALA A 18 -8.24 1.93 -7.12
CA ALA A 18 -7.09 1.58 -6.27
C ALA A 18 -5.76 1.69 -7.02
N LEU A 19 -5.71 1.25 -8.29
CA LEU A 19 -4.53 1.37 -9.17
C LEU A 19 -4.22 2.82 -9.53
N TRP A 20 -5.23 3.69 -9.55
CA TRP A 20 -5.09 5.12 -9.82
C TRP A 20 -4.90 5.97 -8.57
N LEU A 21 -4.86 5.35 -7.38
CA LEU A 21 -4.54 6.11 -6.18
C LEU A 21 -3.18 6.76 -6.39
N PRO A 22 -3.04 8.08 -6.12
CA PRO A 22 -1.78 8.78 -6.23
C PRO A 22 -0.82 8.43 -5.07
N THR A 23 -0.69 7.13 -4.77
CA THR A 23 0.24 6.60 -3.79
C THR A 23 1.60 6.51 -4.45
N GLN A 24 2.46 7.44 -4.07
CA GLN A 24 3.87 7.37 -4.38
C GLN A 24 4.53 6.36 -3.42
N ASN A 25 4.26 5.06 -3.63
CA ASN A 25 4.76 3.98 -2.78
C ASN A 25 6.29 4.04 -2.64
N CYS A 26 6.76 3.83 -1.42
CA CYS A 26 8.18 3.81 -1.08
C CYS A 26 8.62 2.42 -0.61
N TRP A 27 7.69 1.64 -0.04
CA TRP A 27 7.94 0.25 0.36
C TRP A 27 6.82 -0.66 -0.09
N VAL A 28 7.16 -1.91 -0.31
CA VAL A 28 6.18 -2.98 -0.54
C VAL A 28 5.48 -3.33 0.76
N ASP A 29 6.25 -3.53 1.83
CA ASP A 29 5.80 -4.08 3.10
C ASP A 29 6.03 -3.13 4.28
N MET A 30 5.27 -3.31 5.36
CA MET A 30 5.35 -2.45 6.56
C MET A 30 6.67 -2.60 7.32
N ASP A 31 7.35 -3.75 7.19
CA ASP A 31 8.70 -4.01 7.72
C ASP A 31 9.82 -3.36 6.88
N ARG A 32 9.48 -2.74 5.74
CA ARG A 32 10.41 -2.03 4.85
C ARG A 32 11.51 -2.94 4.28
N ARG A 33 11.22 -4.23 4.10
CA ARG A 33 12.18 -5.20 3.51
C ARG A 33 12.42 -4.93 2.03
N TRP A 34 11.38 -4.49 1.30
CA TRP A 34 11.50 -4.21 -0.12
C TRP A 34 11.18 -2.75 -0.44
N GLU A 35 12.17 -2.04 -0.99
CA GLU A 35 12.04 -0.65 -1.42
C GLU A 35 11.40 -0.56 -2.81
N LEU A 36 10.48 0.39 -2.99
CA LEU A 36 9.68 0.54 -4.21
C LEU A 36 9.77 1.94 -4.84
N ALA A 37 10.39 2.92 -4.16
CA ALA A 37 10.50 4.25 -4.74
C ALA A 37 11.39 4.26 -6.01
N HIS A 38 10.94 4.95 -7.06
CA HIS A 38 11.64 5.01 -8.36
C HIS A 38 13.08 5.56 -8.33
N THR A 39 13.48 6.28 -7.27
CA THR A 39 14.85 6.82 -7.15
C THR A 39 15.33 6.77 -5.70
N LEU A 40 16.64 6.62 -5.51
CA LEU A 40 17.28 6.66 -4.19
C LEU A 40 17.00 7.96 -3.43
N ARG A 41 16.94 9.10 -4.13
CA ARG A 41 16.62 10.39 -3.51
C ARG A 41 15.21 10.38 -2.93
N ARG A 42 14.25 9.82 -3.66
CA ARG A 42 12.86 9.73 -3.19
C ARG A 42 12.74 8.72 -2.04
N GLN A 43 13.45 7.60 -2.12
CA GLN A 43 13.52 6.62 -1.05
C GLN A 43 14.04 7.25 0.26
N ALA A 44 15.16 7.98 0.18
CA ALA A 44 15.72 8.70 1.33
C ALA A 44 14.75 9.75 1.91
N ARG A 45 14.01 10.47 1.04
CA ARG A 45 12.95 11.39 1.48
C ARG A 45 11.84 10.64 2.23
N CYS A 46 11.37 9.49 1.72
CA CYS A 46 10.34 8.71 2.40
C CYS A 46 10.82 8.23 3.76
N ALA A 47 12.06 7.72 3.85
CA ALA A 47 12.65 7.30 5.12
C ALA A 47 12.72 8.45 6.14
N ALA A 48 13.01 9.67 5.68
CA ALA A 48 13.11 10.84 6.54
C ALA A 48 11.75 11.44 6.95
N LEU A 49 10.73 11.38 6.07
CA LEU A 49 9.51 12.19 6.22
C LEU A 49 8.21 11.38 6.29
N ASP A 50 8.17 10.18 5.72
CA ASP A 50 6.93 9.44 5.46
C ASP A 50 6.89 8.04 6.07
N GLY A 51 7.86 7.68 6.91
CA GLY A 51 7.89 6.37 7.58
C GLY A 51 6.70 6.12 8.54
N ASP A 52 5.94 7.14 8.91
CA ASP A 52 4.73 7.05 9.72
C ASP A 52 3.43 7.13 8.88
N ASN A 53 3.54 7.24 7.56
CA ASN A 53 2.43 7.39 6.62
C ASN A 53 2.07 6.05 5.98
N ALA A 54 0.94 5.46 6.37
CA ALA A 54 0.47 4.19 5.79
C ALA A 54 0.29 4.27 4.25
N ALA A 55 0.06 5.46 3.68
CA ALA A 55 -0.14 5.63 2.24
C ALA A 55 1.11 5.43 1.37
N VAL A 56 2.31 5.26 1.96
CA VAL A 56 3.53 4.95 1.19
C VAL A 56 3.92 3.47 1.23
N TYR A 57 3.10 2.64 1.88
CA TYR A 57 3.27 1.20 2.00
C TYR A 57 2.24 0.49 1.13
N LEU A 58 2.70 -0.26 0.13
CA LEU A 58 1.80 -1.01 -0.75
C LEU A 58 0.97 -2.05 0.01
N GLU A 59 1.54 -2.68 1.04
CA GLU A 59 0.84 -3.61 1.93
C GLU A 59 -0.43 -3.01 2.55
N ALA A 60 -0.42 -1.73 2.94
CA ALA A 60 -1.59 -1.07 3.52
C ALA A 60 -2.76 -1.03 2.52
N LEU A 61 -2.47 -0.87 1.22
CA LEU A 61 -3.46 -0.96 0.15
C LEU A 61 -3.90 -2.42 -0.03
N LEU A 62 -2.96 -3.35 -0.23
CA LEU A 62 -3.24 -4.74 -0.57
C LEU A 62 -4.03 -5.49 0.50
N ARG A 63 -3.80 -5.19 1.79
CA ARG A 63 -4.56 -5.77 2.91
C ARG A 63 -6.00 -5.28 3.01
N ASN A 64 -6.35 -4.22 2.29
CA ASN A 64 -7.65 -3.54 2.38
C ASN A 64 -8.44 -3.57 1.06
N VAL A 65 -7.93 -4.24 0.04
CA VAL A 65 -8.63 -4.47 -1.23
C VAL A 65 -8.85 -5.97 -1.43
N ASP A 66 -9.85 -6.33 -2.23
CA ASP A 66 -10.13 -7.73 -2.57
C ASP A 66 -8.96 -8.33 -3.37
N ALA A 67 -8.29 -9.35 -2.81
CA ALA A 67 -7.07 -9.92 -3.38
C ALA A 67 -7.31 -10.61 -4.75
N ASP A 68 -8.45 -11.30 -4.93
CA ASP A 68 -8.80 -11.98 -6.17
C ASP A 68 -9.09 -10.95 -7.27
N ASN A 69 -9.80 -9.89 -6.90
CA ASN A 69 -10.07 -8.76 -7.80
C ASN A 69 -8.78 -7.98 -8.12
N TRP A 70 -7.85 -7.83 -7.16
CA TRP A 70 -6.56 -7.17 -7.40
C TRP A 70 -5.71 -7.95 -8.41
N ALA A 71 -5.56 -9.26 -8.22
CA ALA A 71 -4.76 -10.10 -9.11
C ALA A 71 -5.27 -10.05 -10.57
N SER A 72 -6.59 -10.05 -10.75
CA SER A 72 -7.21 -9.93 -12.07
C SER A 72 -7.09 -8.52 -12.69
N THR A 73 -7.16 -7.46 -11.87
CA THR A 73 -7.16 -6.06 -12.36
C THR A 73 -5.75 -5.50 -12.56
N ALA A 74 -4.82 -5.77 -11.65
CA ALA A 74 -3.43 -5.30 -11.73
C ALA A 74 -2.65 -5.98 -12.87
N GLY A 75 -3.12 -7.17 -13.28
CA GLY A 75 -2.58 -7.91 -14.41
C GLY A 75 -1.14 -8.39 -14.19
N SER A 76 -0.54 -8.93 -15.26
CA SER A 76 0.82 -9.48 -15.22
C SER A 76 1.90 -8.44 -14.93
N GLY A 77 1.63 -7.15 -15.18
CA GLY A 77 2.59 -6.07 -14.91
C GLY A 77 2.93 -5.94 -13.42
N PHE A 78 1.93 -6.01 -12.55
CA PHE A 78 2.14 -6.00 -11.09
C PHE A 78 2.90 -7.25 -10.61
N GLN A 79 2.53 -8.41 -11.16
CA GLN A 79 3.21 -9.68 -10.88
C GLN A 79 4.71 -9.56 -11.18
N THR A 80 5.06 -9.17 -12.42
CA THR A 80 6.46 -9.12 -12.87
C THR A 80 7.26 -7.99 -12.22
N ALA A 81 6.66 -6.83 -11.99
CA ALA A 81 7.39 -5.67 -11.48
C ALA A 81 7.61 -5.70 -9.95
N ILE A 82 6.73 -6.37 -9.20
CA ILE A 82 6.74 -6.32 -7.73
C ILE A 82 6.74 -7.73 -7.14
N LEU A 83 5.74 -8.56 -7.44
CA LEU A 83 5.59 -9.84 -6.75
C LEU A 83 6.72 -10.82 -7.06
N ASP A 84 7.22 -10.88 -8.29
CA ASP A 84 8.32 -11.78 -8.63
C ASP A 84 9.57 -11.44 -7.81
N ALA A 85 9.90 -10.15 -7.64
CA ALA A 85 11.04 -9.72 -6.82
C ALA A 85 10.85 -10.09 -5.34
N VAL A 86 9.65 -9.91 -4.80
CA VAL A 86 9.30 -10.30 -3.43
C VAL A 86 9.42 -11.81 -3.24
N LEU A 87 8.90 -12.60 -4.18
CA LEU A 87 8.90 -14.07 -4.13
C LEU A 87 10.29 -14.70 -4.26
N HIS A 88 11.30 -13.96 -4.76
CA HIS A 88 12.69 -14.41 -4.74
C HIS A 88 13.31 -14.35 -3.33
N ASP A 89 12.74 -13.56 -2.43
CA ASP A 89 13.14 -13.48 -1.03
C ASP A 89 12.54 -14.63 -0.21
N ALA A 90 13.25 -15.11 0.80
CA ALA A 90 12.82 -16.22 1.64
C ALA A 90 11.52 -15.92 2.39
N ASP A 91 11.33 -14.65 2.80
CA ASP A 91 10.13 -14.24 3.54
C ASP A 91 8.96 -13.80 2.62
N GLY A 92 9.20 -13.71 1.31
CA GLY A 92 8.24 -13.23 0.32
C GLY A 92 6.94 -14.05 0.27
N PRO A 93 7.00 -15.39 0.10
CA PRO A 93 5.81 -16.22 0.03
C PRO A 93 4.91 -16.09 1.28
N ALA A 94 5.52 -16.01 2.46
CA ALA A 94 4.78 -15.84 3.71
C ALA A 94 4.08 -14.47 3.77
N TRP A 95 4.76 -13.41 3.34
CA TRP A 95 4.18 -12.06 3.26
C TRP A 95 3.02 -11.99 2.26
N VAL A 96 3.16 -12.60 1.07
CA VAL A 96 2.08 -12.63 0.06
C VAL A 96 0.84 -13.32 0.63
N ALA A 97 1.01 -14.48 1.27
CA ALA A 97 -0.10 -15.22 1.87
C ALA A 97 -0.78 -14.43 3.00
N ALA A 98 0.01 -13.80 3.89
CA ALA A 98 -0.52 -13.02 5.01
C ALA A 98 -1.23 -11.74 4.54
N THR A 99 -0.74 -11.11 3.48
CA THR A 99 -1.33 -9.89 2.89
C THR A 99 -2.64 -10.20 2.17
N ALA A 100 -2.65 -11.25 1.34
CA ALA A 100 -3.84 -11.63 0.56
C ALA A 100 -4.98 -12.20 1.44
N SER A 101 -4.65 -12.80 2.58
CA SER A 101 -5.65 -13.36 3.52
C SER A 101 -6.04 -12.41 4.65
N ALA A 102 -5.63 -11.13 4.57
CA ALA A 102 -5.96 -10.12 5.57
C ALA A 102 -7.47 -9.83 5.59
N ALA A 103 -8.21 -10.57 6.42
CA ALA A 103 -9.64 -10.41 6.66
C ALA A 103 -9.89 -9.91 8.09
N THR A 104 -9.46 -8.68 8.36
CA THR A 104 -9.52 -8.04 9.68
C THR A 104 -10.73 -7.11 9.81
N SER A 105 -11.20 -6.87 11.04
CA SER A 105 -12.11 -5.73 11.28
C SER A 105 -11.38 -4.41 11.00
N VAL A 106 -12.11 -3.30 10.87
CA VAL A 106 -11.47 -1.97 10.71
C VAL A 106 -10.59 -1.65 11.92
N ASP A 107 -11.05 -1.97 13.13
CA ASP A 107 -10.35 -1.66 14.38
C ASP A 107 -9.07 -2.50 14.51
N ASP A 108 -9.12 -3.79 14.12
CA ASP A 108 -7.96 -4.66 14.12
C ASP A 108 -6.92 -4.22 13.08
N GLU A 109 -7.35 -3.74 11.91
CA GLU A 109 -6.43 -3.24 10.89
C GLU A 109 -5.73 -1.95 11.33
N VAL A 110 -6.47 -1.02 11.95
CA VAL A 110 -5.87 0.19 12.52
C VAL A 110 -4.89 -0.15 13.65
N THR A 111 -5.24 -1.16 14.46
CA THR A 111 -4.34 -1.68 15.51
C THR A 111 -3.09 -2.29 14.90
N TYR A 112 -3.22 -3.08 13.83
CA TYR A 112 -2.11 -3.65 13.08
C TYR A 112 -1.18 -2.55 12.55
N TRP A 113 -1.71 -1.52 11.89
CA TRP A 113 -0.92 -0.37 11.40
C TRP A 113 -0.16 0.34 12.54
N ALA A 114 -0.79 0.44 13.72
CA ALA A 114 -0.15 1.06 14.89
C ALA A 114 1.05 0.25 15.41
N THR A 115 1.08 -1.08 15.24
CA THR A 115 2.25 -1.91 15.62
C THR A 115 3.50 -1.56 14.80
N TYR A 116 3.33 -1.05 13.58
CA TYR A 116 4.39 -0.55 12.70
C TYR A 116 4.62 0.97 12.84
N ASN A 117 4.03 1.60 13.86
CA ASN A 117 4.11 3.04 14.11
C ASN A 117 3.56 3.89 12.94
N LEU A 118 2.61 3.35 12.17
CA LEU A 118 1.90 4.09 11.12
C LEU A 118 0.77 4.89 11.77
N ARG A 119 0.86 6.23 11.71
CA ARG A 119 -0.01 7.15 12.48
C ARG A 119 -0.93 7.99 11.62
N ARG A 120 -0.63 8.08 10.33
CA ARG A 120 -1.40 8.88 9.38
C ARG A 120 -1.56 8.14 8.05
N PHE A 121 -2.60 8.52 7.32
CA PHE A 121 -2.79 8.11 5.93
C PHE A 121 -2.98 9.39 5.12
N ALA A 122 -1.97 9.74 4.33
CA ALA A 122 -1.97 10.94 3.51
C ALA A 122 -1.50 10.59 2.10
N LEU A 123 -2.43 10.64 1.15
CA LEU A 123 -2.12 10.52 -0.27
C LEU A 123 -1.28 11.72 -0.71
N HIS A 124 -0.34 11.50 -1.63
CA HIS A 124 0.41 12.59 -2.21
C HIS A 124 -0.50 13.35 -3.19
N TRP A 125 -0.35 14.67 -3.26
CA TRP A 125 -0.99 15.49 -4.29
C TRP A 125 -0.58 14.99 -5.68
N HIS A 126 -1.56 14.75 -6.56
CA HIS A 126 -1.34 14.44 -7.97
C HIS A 126 -2.22 15.34 -8.82
N ASN A 127 -1.69 15.82 -9.94
CA ASN A 127 -2.39 16.72 -10.85
C ASN A 127 -3.44 16.00 -11.73
N LEU A 128 -3.88 14.78 -11.37
CA LEU A 128 -4.77 13.96 -12.21
C LEU A 128 -6.19 14.54 -12.22
N TRP A 129 -6.55 15.26 -11.17
CA TRP A 129 -7.82 15.96 -11.04
C TRP A 129 -7.56 17.44 -10.76
N GLN A 130 -7.11 18.17 -11.79
CA GLN A 130 -7.34 19.61 -11.87
C GLN A 130 -8.76 19.79 -12.41
N GLY A 131 -9.76 19.58 -11.55
CA GLY A 131 -11.13 19.99 -11.84
C GLY A 131 -11.22 21.50 -11.67
N GLU A 132 -11.42 22.20 -12.78
CA GLU A 132 -11.77 23.62 -12.80
C GLU A 132 -13.01 23.86 -11.93
N HIS A 133 -12.89 24.85 -11.04
CA HIS A 133 -13.91 25.67 -10.36
C HIS A 133 -15.24 25.05 -9.91
#